data_AF-A0A9D7DEW4-F1
#
_entry.id   AF-A0A9D7DEW4-F1
#
_cell.length_a   1.000
_cell.length_b   1.000
_cell.length_c   1.000
_cell.angle_alpha   90.00
_cell.angle_beta   90.00
_cell.angle_gamma   90.00
#
_symmetry.space_group_name_H-M   'P 1'
#
loop_
_entity.id
_entity.type
_entity.pdbx_description
1 polymer ?
#
loop_
_entity_poly.entity_id
_entity_poly.type
_entity_poly.pdbx_seq_one_letter_code
_entity_poly.pdbx_strand_id
1 'polypeptide(L)' 'MARYVLDITDPSKKRLFDQLLKELDFVDVVNIFKNEKKGRVALEVMEAMEDVKAHLSGRKKLKSAKQLLNEL' A
#
# COMPACT_ATOMS: atom_id res chain seq x y z
N MET A 1 -9.79 -7.84 -9.76
CA MET A 1 -8.71 -8.40 -8.91
C MET A 1 -8.47 -7.44 -7.77
N ALA A 2 -8.67 -7.90 -6.53
CA ALA A 2 -8.32 -7.14 -5.33
C ALA A 2 -6.83 -7.35 -5.03
N ARG A 3 -6.13 -6.28 -4.64
CA ARG A 3 -4.72 -6.33 -4.23
C ARG A 3 -4.64 -5.92 -2.77
N TYR A 4 -3.92 -6.71 -1.98
CA TYR A 4 -3.72 -6.46 -0.56
C TYR A 4 -2.27 -6.09 -0.32
N VAL A 5 -2.04 -5.12 0.57
CA VAL A 5 -0.71 -4.80 1.10
C VAL A 5 -0.72 -5.14 2.57
N LEU A 6 0.27 -5.91 3.03
CA LEU A 6 0.33 -6.45 4.38
C LEU A 6 1.58 -5.91 5.07
N ASP A 7 1.39 -5.37 6.27
CA ASP A 7 2.47 -4.98 7.16
C ASP A 7 2.56 -5.97 8.34
N ILE A 8 3.73 -6.55 8.55
CA ILE A 8 3.98 -7.52 9.62
C ILE A 8 4.61 -6.77 10.79
N THR A 9 3.79 -6.41 11.77
CA THR A 9 4.20 -5.57 12.91
C THR A 9 5.07 -6.30 13.94
N ASP A 10 4.98 -7.62 14.02
CA ASP A 10 5.81 -8.46 14.90
C ASP A 10 6.89 -9.21 14.09
N PRO A 11 8.18 -8.82 14.20
CA PRO A 11 9.27 -9.44 13.47
C PRO A 11 9.43 -10.95 13.75
N SER A 12 9.06 -11.41 14.95
CA SER A 12 9.17 -12.83 15.34
C SER A 12 8.20 -13.72 14.56
N LYS A 13 7.09 -13.16 14.08
CA LYS A 13 6.06 -13.87 13.32
C LYS A 13 6.32 -13.89 11.82
N LYS A 14 7.30 -13.13 11.33
CA LYS A 14 7.64 -13.06 9.91
C LYS A 14 7.86 -14.44 9.27
N ARG A 15 8.65 -15.29 9.94
CA ARG A 15 8.95 -16.64 9.42
C ARG A 15 7.72 -17.52 9.32
N LEU A 16 6.82 -17.44 10.30
CA LEU A 16 5.55 -18.14 10.28
C LEU A 16 4.67 -17.65 9.12
N PHE A 17 4.60 -16.32 8.93
CA PHE A 17 3.81 -15.72 7.87
C PHE A 17 4.34 -16.07 6.47
N ASP A 18 5.66 -16.04 6.28
CA ASP A 18 6.30 -16.46 5.02
C ASP A 18 6.01 -17.95 4.70
N GLN A 19 5.90 -18.81 5.72
CA GLN A 19 5.53 -20.21 5.53
C GLN A 19 4.06 -20.34 5.15
N LEU A 20 3.16 -19.63 5.83
CA LEU A 20 1.73 -19.63 5.50
C LEU A 20 1.49 -19.17 4.07
N LEU A 21 2.13 -18.06 3.64
CA LEU A 21 2.00 -17.55 2.28
C LEU A 21 2.43 -18.55 1.21
N LYS A 22 3.41 -19.41 1.49
CA LYS A 22 3.86 -20.45 0.54
C LYS A 22 2.85 -21.57 0.33
N GLU A 23 2.01 -21.85 1.33
CA GLU A 23 0.98 -22.87 1.24
C GLU A 23 -0.29 -22.37 0.53
N LEU A 24 -0.41 -21.06 0.30
CA LEU A 24 -1.55 -20.46 -0.39
C LEU A 24 -1.29 -20.41 -1.90
N ASP A 25 -1.72 -21.44 -2.61
CA ASP A 25 -1.61 -21.56 -4.08
C ASP A 25 -2.35 -20.47 -4.87
N PHE A 26 -3.30 -19.79 -4.22
CA PHE A 26 -4.08 -18.69 -4.78
C PHE A 26 -3.49 -17.30 -4.50
N VAL A 27 -2.37 -17.20 -3.77
CA VAL A 27 -1.71 -15.92 -3.45
C VAL A 27 -0.38 -15.82 -4.18
N ASP A 28 -0.24 -14.76 -4.98
CA ASP A 28 1.03 -14.42 -5.62
C ASP A 28 1.73 -13.27 -4.87
N VAL A 29 2.95 -13.51 -4.40
CA VAL A 29 3.73 -12.52 -3.65
C VAL A 29 4.49 -11.64 -4.63
N VAL A 30 3.88 -10.50 -4.96
CA VAL A 30 4.40 -9.58 -5.99
C VAL A 30 5.68 -8.85 -5.53
N ASN A 31 5.80 -8.49 -4.25
CA ASN A 31 6.98 -7.79 -3.73
C ASN A 31 7.11 -7.93 -2.20
N ILE A 32 8.35 -7.96 -1.69
CA ILE A 32 8.67 -7.99 -0.25
C ILE A 32 9.62 -6.84 0.07
N PHE A 33 9.13 -5.84 0.79
CA PHE A 33 9.95 -4.71 1.23
C PHE A 33 10.72 -5.08 2.51
N LYS A 34 12.05 -5.26 2.38
CA LYS A 34 12.93 -5.54 3.53
C LYS A 34 13.28 -4.31 4.36
N ASN A 35 13.08 -3.11 3.82
CA ASN A 35 13.36 -1.84 4.48
C ASN A 35 12.03 -1.13 4.74
N GLU A 36 11.73 -0.89 6.02
CA GLU A 36 10.47 -0.29 6.46
C GLU A 36 10.23 1.08 5.83
N LYS A 37 11.24 1.95 5.76
CA LYS A 37 11.11 3.28 5.13
C LYS A 37 10.75 3.17 3.66
N LYS A 38 11.38 2.24 2.93
CA LYS A 38 11.04 2.01 1.51
C LYS A 38 9.63 1.44 1.36
N GLY A 39 9.20 0.57 2.28
CA GLY A 39 7.86 0.02 2.31
C GLY A 39 6.80 1.11 2.52
N ARG A 40 6.99 1.99 3.50
CA ARG A 40 6.09 3.12 3.77
C ARG A 40 5.98 4.07 2.58
N VAL A 41 7.10 4.48 1.99
CA VAL A 41 7.08 5.35 0.80
C VAL A 41 6.34 4.69 -0.37
N ALA A 42 6.54 3.39 -0.59
CA ALA A 42 5.79 2.67 -1.62
C ALA A 42 4.29 2.64 -1.32
N LEU A 43 3.90 2.45 -0.06
CA LEU A 43 2.51 2.45 0.39
C LEU A 43 1.85 3.82 0.16
N GLU A 44 2.51 4.89 0.59
CA GLU A 44 2.04 6.27 0.41
C GLU A 44 1.84 6.62 -1.07
N VAL A 45 2.76 6.19 -1.93
CA VAL A 45 2.63 6.38 -3.39
C VAL A 45 1.46 5.58 -3.95
N MET A 46 1.28 4.32 -3.53
CA MET A 46 0.14 3.50 -3.97
C MET A 46 -1.20 4.12 -3.57
N GLU A 47 -1.32 4.60 -2.33
CA GLU A 47 -2.51 5.30 -1.83
C GLU A 47 -2.76 6.59 -2.62
N ALA A 48 -1.73 7.41 -2.85
CA ALA A 48 -1.84 8.64 -3.64
C ALA A 48 -2.31 8.34 -5.09
N MET A 49 -1.80 7.27 -5.70
CA MET A 49 -2.24 6.84 -7.03
C MET A 49 -3.70 6.37 -7.05
N GLU A 50 -4.16 5.64 -6.02
CA GLU A 50 -5.57 5.28 -5.89
C GLU A 50 -6.46 6.51 -5.75
N ASP A 51 -6.02 7.51 -4.99
CA ASP A 51 -6.71 8.77 -4.80
C ASP A 51 -6.84 9.58 -6.10
N VAL A 52 -5.78 9.63 -6.92
CA VAL A 52 -5.81 10.18 -8.28
C VAL A 52 -6.76 9.41 -9.18
N LYS A 53 -6.74 8.08 -9.13
CA LYS A 53 -7.64 7.25 -9.93
C LYS A 53 -9.11 7.44 -9.51
N ALA A 54 -9.39 7.54 -8.22
CA ALA A 54 -10.71 7.84 -7.68
C ALA A 54 -11.19 9.21 -8.17
N HIS A 55 -10.29 10.19 -8.26
CA HIS A 55 -10.58 11.52 -8.80
C HIS A 55 -10.93 11.53 -10.28
N LEU A 56 -10.10 10.88 -11.09
CA LEU A 56 -10.36 10.75 -12.52
C LEU A 56 -11.67 10.01 -12.80
N SER A 57 -12.05 9.05 -11.95
CA SER A 57 -13.34 8.34 -12.06
C SER A 57 -14.54 9.10 -11.49
N GLY A 58 -14.36 10.33 -10.98
CA GLY A 58 -15.42 11.15 -10.40
C GLY A 58 -15.91 10.71 -9.02
N ARG A 59 -15.29 9.69 -8.41
CA ARG A 59 -15.69 9.12 -7.10
C ARG A 59 -15.13 9.88 -5.90
N LYS A 60 -14.09 10.69 -6.09
CA LYS A 60 -13.47 11.51 -5.03
C LYS A 60 -13.06 12.87 -5.62
N LYS A 61 -13.23 13.97 -4.90
CA LYS A 61 -12.64 15.26 -5.32
C LYS A 61 -11.29 15.41 -4.63
N LEU A 62 -10.21 15.46 -5.40
CA LEU A 62 -8.91 15.85 -4.85
C LEU A 62 -8.93 17.33 -4.53
N LYS A 63 -8.35 17.71 -3.38
CA LYS A 63 -8.07 19.10 -3.08
C LYS A 63 -7.09 19.62 -4.13
N SER A 64 -7.34 20.83 -4.63
CA SER A 64 -6.37 21.47 -5.53
C SER A 64 -5.06 21.73 -4.81
N ALA A 65 -3.93 21.75 -5.53
CA ALA A 65 -2.63 22.08 -4.94
C ALA A 65 -2.64 23.42 -4.19
N LYS A 66 -3.45 24.39 -4.65
CA LYS A 66 -3.70 25.66 -3.97
C LYS A 66 -4.37 25.51 -2.59
N GLN A 67 -5.31 24.57 -2.45
CA GLN A 67 -5.98 24.31 -1.17
C GLN A 67 -5.05 23.60 -0.19
N LEU A 68 -4.16 22.72 -0.68
CA LEU A 68 -3.18 22.03 0.17
C LEU A 68 -2.10 22.99 0.70
N LEU A 69 -1.65 23.95 -0.12
CA LEU A 69 -0.68 24.97 0.28
C LEU A 69 -1.22 25.98 1.31
N ASN A 70 -2.54 26.15 1.39
CA ASN A 70 -3.18 27.04 2.36
C ASN A 70 -3.49 26.37 3.71
N GLU A 71 -3.23 25.06 3.86
CA GLU A 71 -3.43 24.30 5.09
C GLU A 71 -2.12 24.09 5.90
N LEU A 72 -1.00 24.65 5.43
CA LEU A 72 0.32 24.69 6.08
C LEU A 72 0.61 26.08 6.65
#